data_AF-A0A838EBF5-F1
#
_entry.id   AF-A0A838EBF5-F1
#
_cell.length_a   1.000
_cell.length_b   1.000
_cell.length_c   1.000
_cell.angle_alpha   90.00
_cell.angle_beta   90.00
_cell.angle_gamma   90.00
#
_symmetry.space_group_name_H-M   'P 1'
#
loop_
_entity.id
_entity.type
_entity.pdbx_description
1 polymer ?
#
loop_
_entity_poly.entity_id
_entity_poly.type
_entity_poly.pdbx_seq_one_letter_code
_entity_poly.pdbx_strand_id
1 'polypeptide(L)'
;MCHGSVGLVARALEAVGIPTVSVFVRAFRHTAVQLQVPRVLVTPHLMGRTIGPVGDHVRQRQVVEAALRLLVEAAQPATIQGFVPS
;
A
#
# COMPACT_ATOMS: atom_id res chain seq x y z
N MET A 1 -4.55 -1.09 -14.27
CA MET A 1 -3.36 -0.80 -15.11
C MET A 1 -2.15 -0.39 -14.28
N CYS A 2 -2.16 0.74 -13.56
CA CYS A 2 -0.96 1.22 -12.83
C CYS A 2 -0.43 0.30 -11.72
N HIS A 3 -1.29 -0.43 -11.01
CA HIS A 3 -0.92 -1.31 -9.89
C HIS A 3 0.02 -2.46 -10.29
N GLY A 4 -0.01 -2.90 -11.55
CA GLY A 4 0.93 -3.89 -12.07
C GLY A 4 2.33 -3.31 -12.24
N SER A 5 2.44 -2.30 -13.10
CA SER A 5 3.70 -1.63 -13.42
C SER A 5 4.36 -0.99 -12.19
N VAL A 6 3.59 -0.26 -11.38
CA VAL A 6 4.09 0.43 -10.18
C VAL A 6 4.53 -0.58 -9.10
N GLY A 7 3.86 -1.74 -9.00
CA GLY A 7 4.28 -2.81 -8.09
C GLY A 7 5.65 -3.38 -8.46
N LEU A 8 5.94 -3.54 -9.75
CA LEU A 8 7.26 -3.96 -10.24
C LEU A 8 8.33 -2.89 -10.02
N VAL A 9 7.99 -1.61 -10.26
CA VAL A 9 8.90 -0.48 -9.97
C VAL A 9 9.24 -0.43 -8.48
N ALA A 10 8.27 -0.60 -7.59
CA ALA A 10 8.51 -0.65 -6.15
C ALA A 10 9.52 -1.74 -5.78
N ARG A 11 9.44 -2.93 -6.38
CA ARG A 11 10.43 -4.00 -6.19
C ARG A 11 11.82 -3.62 -6.69
N ALA A 12 11.91 -2.99 -7.86
CA ALA A 12 13.17 -2.55 -8.42
C ALA A 12 13.84 -1.49 -7.51
N LEU A 13 13.05 -0.58 -6.94
CA LEU A 13 13.52 0.42 -5.98
C LEU A 13 14.04 -0.22 -4.68
N GLU A 14 13.34 -1.21 -4.12
CA GLU A 14 13.83 -1.94 -2.94
C GLU A 14 15.13 -2.69 -3.20
N ALA A 15 15.28 -3.28 -4.38
CA ALA A 15 16.46 -4.06 -4.72
C ALA A 15 17.75 -3.22 -4.70
N VAL A 16 17.62 -1.88 -4.84
CA VAL A 16 18.72 -0.93 -4.74
C VAL A 16 18.76 -0.18 -3.41
N GLY A 17 17.97 -0.61 -2.42
CA GLY A 17 17.97 -0.06 -1.07
C GLY A 17 17.06 1.16 -0.85
N ILE A 18 16.12 1.44 -1.77
CA ILE A 18 15.14 2.52 -1.61
C ILE A 18 13.83 1.94 -1.05
N PRO A 19 13.44 2.26 0.19
CA PRO A 19 12.24 1.72 0.81
C PRO A 19 10.95 2.34 0.24
N THR A 20 9.96 1.51 -0.06
CA THR A 20 8.69 1.83 -0.71
C THR A 20 7.47 1.20 -0.04
N VAL A 21 6.40 1.95 0.15
CA VAL A 21 5.10 1.38 0.59
C VAL A 21 4.04 1.69 -0.45
N SER A 22 3.22 0.69 -0.78
CA SER A 22 2.10 0.86 -1.70
C SER A 22 0.77 0.75 -0.98
N VAL A 23 -0.21 1.57 -1.38
CA VAL A 23 -1.58 1.49 -0.88
C VAL A 23 -2.46 0.88 -1.95
N PHE A 24 -3.12 -0.23 -1.62
CA PHE A 24 -4.00 -0.96 -2.53
C PHE A 24 -5.42 -0.97 -1.98
N VAL A 25 -6.41 -1.02 -2.86
CA VAL A 25 -7.78 -1.36 -2.45
C VAL A 25 -7.94 -2.87 -2.36
N ARG A 26 -8.88 -3.34 -1.54
CA ARG A 26 -9.13 -4.78 -1.30
C ARG A 26 -9.27 -5.61 -2.58
N ALA A 27 -9.89 -5.06 -3.63
CA ALA A 27 -10.07 -5.74 -4.92
C ALA A 27 -8.74 -6.18 -5.57
N PHE A 28 -7.64 -5.47 -5.31
CA PHE A 28 -6.34 -5.72 -5.94
C PHE A 28 -5.33 -6.42 -5.00
N ARG A 29 -5.77 -6.92 -3.84
CA ARG A 29 -4.89 -7.66 -2.91
C ARG A 29 -4.23 -8.86 -3.58
N HIS A 30 -4.97 -9.60 -4.42
CA HIS A 30 -4.43 -10.76 -5.13
C HIS A 30 -3.28 -10.38 -6.05
N THR A 31 -3.40 -9.25 -6.76
CA THR A 31 -2.36 -8.73 -7.65
C THR A 31 -1.09 -8.36 -6.86
N ALA A 32 -1.24 -7.74 -5.69
CA ALA A 32 -0.11 -7.42 -4.82
C ALA A 32 0.67 -8.68 -4.39
N VAL A 33 -0.05 -9.76 -4.06
CA VAL A 33 0.56 -11.06 -3.73
C VAL A 33 1.30 -11.64 -4.94
N GLN A 34 0.66 -11.69 -6.11
CA GLN A 34 1.25 -12.26 -7.32
C GLN A 34 2.53 -11.53 -7.74
N LEU A 35 2.54 -10.20 -7.61
CA LEU A 35 3.69 -9.38 -7.98
C LEU A 35 4.80 -9.36 -6.92
N GLN A 36 4.53 -9.88 -5.70
CA GLN A 36 5.44 -9.81 -4.55
C GLN A 36 5.81 -8.36 -4.21
N VAL A 37 4.81 -7.47 -4.16
CA VAL A 37 5.04 -6.05 -3.84
C VAL A 37 5.61 -5.93 -2.42
N PRO A 38 6.67 -5.13 -2.18
CA PRO A 38 7.47 -5.21 -0.96
C PRO A 38 6.71 -4.97 0.35
N ARG A 39 5.90 -3.91 0.39
CA ARG A 39 5.03 -3.55 1.52
C ARG A 39 3.73 -3.01 0.98
N VAL A 40 2.61 -3.56 1.43
CA VAL A 40 1.28 -3.16 0.94
C VAL A 40 0.31 -2.93 2.09
N LEU A 41 -0.23 -1.72 2.17
CA LEU A 41 -1.39 -1.41 2.99
C LEU A 41 -2.66 -1.59 2.15
N VAL A 42 -3.56 -2.47 2.57
CA VAL A 42 -4.83 -2.75 1.90
C VAL A 42 -5.96 -1.98 2.57
N THR A 43 -6.59 -1.06 1.86
CA THR A 43 -7.70 -0.26 2.37
C THR A 43 -9.06 -0.87 2.00
N PRO A 44 -10.10 -0.62 2.82
CA PRO A 44 -11.46 -1.09 2.54
C PRO A 44 -12.18 -0.26 1.45
N HIS A 45 -11.50 0.73 0.87
CA HIS A 45 -12.11 1.70 -0.03
C HIS A 45 -12.30 1.16 -1.45
N LEU A 46 -13.13 1.88 -2.22
CA LEU A 46 -13.41 1.57 -3.61
C LEU A 46 -12.26 2.04 -4.52
N MET A 47 -12.19 1.44 -5.71
CA MET A 47 -11.30 1.91 -6.77
C MET A 47 -11.53 3.40 -7.05
N GLY A 48 -10.44 4.16 -7.20
CA GLY A 48 -10.47 5.62 -7.35
C GLY A 48 -10.55 6.39 -6.03
N ARG A 49 -10.67 5.70 -4.88
CA ARG A 49 -10.72 6.29 -3.53
C ARG A 49 -9.77 5.59 -2.58
N THR A 50 -8.61 5.16 -3.07
CA THR A 50 -7.66 4.28 -2.36
C THR A 50 -7.24 4.80 -0.99
N ILE A 51 -7.22 6.13 -0.79
CA ILE A 51 -6.85 6.78 0.49
C ILE A 51 -8.06 7.26 1.32
N GLY A 52 -9.29 7.09 0.83
CA GLY A 52 -10.50 7.51 1.53
C GLY A 52 -11.46 8.35 0.69
N PRO A 53 -12.62 8.74 1.26
CA PRO A 53 -13.58 9.63 0.60
C PRO A 53 -13.00 11.00 0.25
N VAL A 54 -13.60 11.66 -0.74
CA VAL A 54 -13.25 13.04 -1.10
C VAL A 54 -13.60 13.98 0.06
N GLY A 55 -12.68 14.86 0.44
CA GLY A 55 -12.86 15.83 1.53
C GLY A 55 -12.66 15.27 2.95
N ASP A 56 -12.56 13.95 3.11
CA ASP A 56 -12.30 13.33 4.41
C ASP A 56 -10.80 13.34 4.73
N HIS A 57 -10.29 14.52 5.07
CA HIS A 57 -8.87 14.73 5.37
C HIS A 57 -8.38 13.90 6.56
N VAL A 58 -9.26 13.64 7.53
CA VAL A 58 -8.94 12.81 8.70
C VAL A 58 -8.65 11.38 8.25
N ARG A 59 -9.55 10.78 7.46
CA ARG A 59 -9.35 9.42 6.95
C ARG A 59 -8.13 9.32 6.04
N GLN A 60 -7.98 10.27 5.13
CA GLN A 60 -6.84 10.31 4.21
C GLN A 60 -5.52 10.37 4.97
N ARG A 61 -5.45 11.21 6.01
CA ARG A 61 -4.29 11.29 6.89
C ARG A 61 -4.03 9.96 7.62
N GLN A 62 -5.05 9.34 8.20
CA GLN A 62 -4.91 8.05 8.88
C GLN A 62 -4.36 6.95 7.96
N VAL A 63 -4.81 6.88 6.71
CA VAL A 63 -4.32 5.90 5.73
C VAL A 63 -2.84 6.15 5.41
N VAL A 64 -2.45 7.41 5.21
CA VAL A 64 -1.05 7.78 4.92
C VAL A 64 -0.15 7.46 6.11
N GLU A 65 -0.56 7.82 7.33
CA GLU A 65 0.18 7.52 8.56
C GLU A 65 0.32 6.01 8.78
N ALA A 66 -0.72 5.22 8.54
CA ALA A 66 -0.65 3.77 8.61
C ALA A 66 0.30 3.17 7.56
N ALA A 67 0.34 3.72 6.35
CA ALA A 67 1.26 3.28 5.30
C ALA A 67 2.71 3.61 5.66
N LEU A 68 2.98 4.82 6.18
CA LEU A 68 4.31 5.22 6.64
C LEU A 68 4.76 4.40 7.85
N ARG A 69 3.83 4.05 8.76
CA ARG A 69 4.14 3.15 9.87
C ARG A 69 4.55 1.76 9.36
N LEU A 70 3.81 1.21 8.42
CA LEU A 70 4.16 -0.06 7.78
C LEU A 70 5.53 0.00 7.09
N LEU A 71 5.88 1.13 6.48
CA LEU A 71 7.19 1.34 5.86
C LEU A 71 8.34 1.16 6.87
N VAL A 72 8.15 1.64 8.09
CA VAL A 72 9.16 1.61 9.17
C VAL A 72 9.17 0.28 9.92
N GLU A 73 8.00 -0.31 10.17
CA GLU A 73 7.86 -1.48 11.05
C GLU A 73 8.00 -2.83 10.34
N ALA A 74 7.77 -2.90 9.02
CA ALA A 74 7.81 -4.18 8.31
C ALA A 74 9.23 -4.73 8.22
N ALA A 75 9.52 -5.73 9.05
CA ALA A 75 10.80 -6.45 9.04
C ALA A 75 10.90 -7.52 7.94
N GLN A 76 9.77 -7.95 7.37
CA GLN A 76 9.72 -9.02 6.38
C GLN A 76 9.42 -8.48 4.98
N PRO A 77 10.05 -9.05 3.93
CA PRO A 77 9.69 -8.72 2.55
C PRO A 77 8.27 -9.20 2.22
N ALA A 78 7.64 -8.54 1.26
CA ALA A 78 6.27 -8.84 0.79
C ALA A 78 5.20 -8.79 1.90
N THR A 79 5.35 -7.87 2.85
CA THR A 79 4.39 -7.70 3.96
C THR A 79 3.10 -7.03 3.45
N ILE A 80 1.95 -7.67 3.68
CA ILE A 80 0.62 -7.14 3.32
C ILE A 80 -0.23 -6.99 4.58
N GLN A 81 -0.63 -5.77 4.90
CA GLN A 81 -1.42 -5.43 6.08
C GLN A 81 -2.75 -4.77 5.70
N GLY A 82 -3.82 -5.08 6.43
CA GLY A 82 -5.10 -4.38 6.30
C GLY A 82 -5.09 -3.06 7.07
N PHE A 83 -5.68 -2.01 6.48
CA PHE A 83 -5.92 -0.75 7.18
C PHE A 83 -7.03 -0.92 8.22
N VAL A 84 -6.72 -0.57 9.48
CA VAL A 84 -7.67 -0.51 10.59
C VAL A 84 -7.74 0.95 11.06
N PRO A 85 -8.93 1.57 11.06
CA PRO A 85 -9.14 2.90 11.65
C PRO A 85 -8.64 2.96 13.10
N SER A 86 -7.88 4.01 13.41
CA SER A 86 -7.59 4.43 14.78
C SER A 86 -8.73 5.27 15.33
#